data_AF-A0A966QXI0-F1
#
_entry.id   AF-A0A966QXI0-F1
#
_cell.length_a   1.000
_cell.length_b   1.000
_cell.length_c   1.000
_cell.angle_alpha   90.00
_cell.angle_beta   90.00
_cell.angle_gamma   90.00
#
_symmetry.space_group_name_H-M   'P 1'
#
loop_
_entity.id
_entity.type
_entity.pdbx_description
1 polymer ?
#
loop_
_entity_poly.entity_id
_entity_poly.type
_entity_poly.pdbx_seq_one_letter_code
_entity_poly.pdbx_strand_id
1 'polypeptide(L)'
;MSFNSPFTGNVIQPTDVSYRAITLSANTQLEWPINGNATDDFAARIMQVTASSGGLSLYMPPANQASVGQDALIRNVGANTFTVKDYEGVNTIISVAAGESKYIYITANSTEQGTWGIISFGTGTSAADAATLAGYGLLASGATLNQSHPAQSLITGYTFTTTDRAQTYIWSGGVASATLPAVSTVANNWFVLFKNNGSGAVTINTSGGQLIDGAISKTFNPTESAFIICTGTEYITVGYGVSQTFAFNVLTKAVTTGTYTLTASEASNTIQIYTGVLIGNVTIEFPPVSNLYVISNQTTAGGNTLTITTGLVGATSVTVPAGEQATVFCDGTDFYSANTVVVGGATFSLNSGTAGAPSLNFLAETNTGVYRPGAGRFGVSVLSNLVLDVSATGINVTGAGNFTTGISGGTF
;
A
#
# COMPACT_ATOMS: atom_id res chain seq x y z
N MET A 1 -11.73 12.85 78.68
CA MET A 1 -10.98 11.73 79.27
C MET A 1 -10.38 10.96 78.09
N SER A 2 -9.05 10.90 77.97
CA SER A 2 -8.40 10.16 76.86
C SER A 2 -8.52 8.66 77.12
N PHE A 3 -8.86 7.88 76.09
CA PHE A 3 -8.83 6.42 76.15
C PHE A 3 -7.37 5.96 76.12
N ASN A 4 -6.73 5.91 77.28
CA ASN A 4 -5.44 5.24 77.45
C ASN A 4 -5.76 3.84 77.99
N SER A 5 -5.77 2.81 77.13
CA SER A 5 -6.06 1.43 77.56
C SER A 5 -5.00 0.99 78.58
N PRO A 6 -5.35 0.76 79.87
CA PRO A 6 -4.40 0.33 80.88
C PRO A 6 -4.13 -1.19 80.84
N PHE A 7 -4.75 -1.92 79.91
CA PHE A 7 -4.63 -3.37 79.78
C PHE A 7 -3.79 -3.73 78.55
N THR A 8 -2.64 -4.39 78.77
CA THR A 8 -1.71 -4.84 77.72
C THR A 8 -1.95 -6.29 77.26
N GLY A 9 -3.21 -6.75 77.27
CA GLY A 9 -3.61 -8.06 76.76
C GLY A 9 -4.74 -7.91 75.75
N ASN A 10 -4.67 -8.64 74.63
CA ASN A 10 -5.72 -8.66 73.61
C ASN A 10 -7.08 -8.99 74.26
N VAL A 11 -7.89 -7.96 74.44
CA VAL A 11 -9.33 -8.08 74.68
C VAL A 11 -9.91 -8.85 73.49
N ILE A 12 -10.94 -9.66 73.70
CA ILE A 12 -11.68 -10.32 72.61
C ILE A 12 -12.20 -9.22 71.68
N GLN A 13 -11.47 -8.95 70.61
CA GLN A 13 -11.86 -8.00 69.58
C GLN A 13 -12.81 -8.74 68.64
N PRO A 14 -13.93 -8.11 68.22
CA PRO A 14 -14.68 -8.58 67.06
C PRO A 14 -13.71 -8.78 65.88
N THR A 15 -13.97 -9.76 65.02
CA THR A 15 -13.14 -9.96 63.81
C THR A 15 -13.00 -8.64 63.06
N ASP A 16 -11.75 -8.23 62.80
CA ASP A 16 -11.44 -6.98 62.10
C ASP A 16 -12.14 -6.95 60.73
N VAL A 17 -12.85 -5.86 60.46
CA VAL A 17 -13.50 -5.65 59.18
C VAL A 17 -12.43 -5.18 58.19
N SER A 18 -11.87 -6.14 57.46
CA SER A 18 -10.73 -5.90 56.57
C SER A 18 -11.07 -5.09 55.32
N TYR A 19 -12.28 -5.23 54.78
CA TYR A 19 -12.69 -4.57 53.53
C TYR A 19 -14.18 -4.21 53.52
N ARG A 20 -14.50 -3.02 53.01
CA ARG A 20 -15.88 -2.57 52.74
C ARG A 20 -15.96 -1.79 51.43
N ALA A 21 -16.99 -2.08 50.63
CA ALA A 21 -17.40 -1.26 49.49
C ALA A 21 -18.61 -0.40 49.90
N ILE A 22 -18.54 0.92 49.68
CA ILE A 22 -19.53 1.90 50.11
C ILE A 22 -20.03 2.66 48.88
N THR A 23 -21.34 2.66 48.68
CA THR A 23 -21.98 3.59 47.73
C THR A 23 -22.53 4.76 48.51
N LEU A 24 -21.88 5.91 48.41
CA LEU A 24 -22.23 7.11 49.14
C LEU A 24 -23.28 7.88 48.35
N SER A 25 -24.56 7.76 48.76
CA SER A 25 -25.70 8.48 48.16
C SER A 25 -26.18 9.69 48.95
N ALA A 26 -25.75 9.81 50.20
CA ALA A 26 -25.97 10.93 51.10
C ALA A 26 -24.78 11.03 52.05
N ASN A 27 -24.68 12.12 52.82
CA ASN A 27 -23.65 12.21 53.86
C ASN A 27 -23.87 11.10 54.89
N THR A 28 -22.83 10.32 55.17
CA THR A 28 -22.92 9.09 55.96
C THR A 28 -21.98 9.13 57.14
N GLN A 29 -22.49 8.87 58.35
CA GLN A 29 -21.72 8.77 59.58
C GLN A 29 -21.31 7.33 59.81
N LEU A 30 -20.00 7.08 59.89
CA LEU A 30 -19.48 5.76 60.20
C LEU A 30 -19.42 5.51 61.71
N GLU A 31 -19.54 4.25 62.10
CA GLU A 31 -19.34 3.77 63.47
C GLU A 31 -18.11 2.82 63.53
N TRP A 32 -17.44 2.72 64.67
CA TRP A 32 -16.42 1.67 64.83
C TRP A 32 -17.12 0.30 64.91
N PRO A 33 -16.54 -0.76 64.32
CA PRO A 33 -17.14 -2.09 64.36
C PRO A 33 -17.12 -2.62 65.81
N ILE A 34 -18.29 -2.69 66.44
CA ILE A 34 -18.52 -3.25 67.77
C ILE A 34 -19.62 -4.31 67.69
N ASN A 35 -19.68 -5.21 68.66
CA ASN A 35 -20.74 -6.22 68.66
C ASN A 35 -22.09 -5.54 68.98
N GLY A 36 -22.96 -5.39 67.97
CA GLY A 36 -24.28 -4.77 68.11
C GLY A 36 -24.38 -3.31 67.63
N ASN A 37 -23.65 -2.91 66.59
CA ASN A 37 -23.87 -1.62 65.91
C ASN A 37 -25.35 -1.41 65.57
N ALA A 38 -25.83 -0.18 65.71
CA ALA A 38 -27.22 0.18 65.40
C ALA A 38 -27.46 0.28 63.89
N THR A 39 -26.39 0.45 63.11
CA THR A 39 -26.41 0.60 61.66
C THR A 39 -25.38 -0.33 61.00
N ASP A 40 -25.56 -0.60 59.70
CA ASP A 40 -24.59 -1.33 58.88
C ASP A 40 -23.45 -0.41 58.37
N ASP A 41 -23.35 0.82 58.91
CA ASP A 41 -22.39 1.85 58.51
C ASP A 41 -21.11 1.83 59.34
N PHE A 42 -20.45 0.68 59.39
CA PHE A 42 -19.18 0.54 60.10
C PHE A 42 -17.96 0.95 59.26
N ALA A 43 -16.94 1.49 59.93
CA ALA A 43 -15.61 1.71 59.35
C ALA A 43 -14.87 0.37 59.16
N ALA A 44 -14.08 0.28 58.09
CA ALA A 44 -13.26 -0.88 57.76
C ALA A 44 -11.81 -0.45 57.51
N ARG A 45 -10.87 -1.39 57.60
CA ARG A 45 -9.44 -1.12 57.34
C ARG A 45 -9.18 -0.67 55.91
N ILE A 46 -9.89 -1.24 54.95
CA ILE A 46 -9.89 -0.80 53.54
C ILE A 46 -11.32 -0.45 53.13
N MET A 47 -11.54 0.79 52.70
CA MET A 47 -12.82 1.29 52.22
C MET A 47 -12.71 1.72 50.75
N GLN A 48 -13.49 1.08 49.88
CA GLN A 48 -13.71 1.55 48.52
C GLN A 48 -15.02 2.33 48.47
N VAL A 49 -14.95 3.59 48.06
CA VAL A 49 -16.09 4.49 48.10
C VAL A 49 -16.44 4.97 46.69
N THR A 50 -17.72 4.87 46.35
CA THR A 50 -18.31 5.41 45.13
C THR A 50 -19.34 6.47 45.51
N ALA A 51 -19.05 7.75 45.29
CA ALA A 51 -20.00 8.83 45.53
C ALA A 51 -20.95 9.02 44.34
N SER A 52 -22.27 9.01 44.59
CA SER A 52 -23.27 9.18 43.53
C SER A 52 -23.35 10.61 42.98
N SER A 53 -22.92 11.60 43.77
CA SER A 53 -22.84 13.02 43.38
C SER A 53 -21.66 13.73 44.04
N GLY A 54 -21.25 14.87 43.48
CA GLY A 54 -20.25 15.74 44.10
C GLY A 54 -20.76 16.36 45.41
N GLY A 55 -19.83 16.68 46.32
CA GLY A 55 -20.13 17.40 47.57
C GLY A 55 -20.56 16.51 48.74
N LEU A 56 -20.58 15.19 48.58
CA LEU A 56 -20.90 14.26 49.66
C LEU A 56 -19.74 14.13 50.67
N SER A 57 -20.10 13.85 51.92
CA SER A 57 -19.18 13.66 53.03
C SER A 57 -19.32 12.27 53.66
N LEU A 58 -18.19 11.64 53.95
CA LEU A 58 -18.07 10.45 54.77
C LEU A 58 -17.48 10.86 56.12
N TYR A 59 -18.26 10.75 57.20
CA TYR A 59 -17.80 11.11 58.54
C TYR A 59 -17.19 9.89 59.22
N MET A 60 -15.97 10.05 59.74
CA MET A 60 -15.30 9.01 60.51
C MET A 60 -15.98 8.84 61.88
N PRO A 61 -15.89 7.65 62.50
CA PRO A 61 -16.45 7.43 63.81
C PRO A 61 -15.76 8.28 64.90
N PRO A 62 -16.35 8.40 66.10
CA PRO A 62 -15.76 9.16 67.21
C PRO A 62 -14.32 8.70 67.51
N ALA A 63 -13.37 9.62 67.46
CA ALA A 63 -11.96 9.32 67.65
C ALA A 63 -11.65 8.84 69.09
N ASN A 64 -12.40 9.33 70.08
CA ASN A 64 -12.28 8.93 71.49
C ASN A 64 -12.73 7.50 71.81
N GLN A 65 -13.35 6.80 70.85
CA GLN A 65 -13.74 5.39 70.96
C GLN A 65 -12.69 4.42 70.41
N ALA A 66 -11.62 4.93 69.81
CA ALA A 66 -10.49 4.13 69.32
C ALA A 66 -9.16 4.63 69.89
N SER A 67 -8.13 3.78 69.85
CA SER A 67 -6.77 4.17 70.25
C SER A 67 -6.07 5.00 69.18
N VAL A 68 -5.08 5.79 69.60
CA VAL A 68 -4.14 6.45 68.69
C VAL A 68 -3.46 5.38 67.83
N GLY A 69 -3.39 5.63 66.52
CA GLY A 69 -2.87 4.68 65.53
C GLY A 69 -3.94 3.86 64.80
N GLN A 70 -5.21 3.91 65.21
CA GLN A 70 -6.31 3.31 64.44
C GLN A 70 -6.36 3.94 63.05
N ASP A 71 -6.40 3.10 62.01
CA ASP A 71 -6.19 3.48 60.61
C ASP A 71 -7.35 3.10 59.68
N ALA A 72 -7.37 3.75 58.51
CA ALA A 72 -8.19 3.35 57.38
C ALA A 72 -7.53 3.77 56.06
N LEU A 73 -7.52 2.84 55.09
CA LEU A 73 -7.21 3.14 53.70
C LEU A 73 -8.51 3.40 52.95
N ILE A 74 -8.66 4.60 52.40
CA ILE A 74 -9.83 5.04 51.66
C ILE A 74 -9.45 5.23 50.20
N ARG A 75 -10.17 4.57 49.29
CA ARG A 75 -10.01 4.70 47.84
C ARG A 75 -11.30 5.17 47.19
N ASN A 76 -11.23 6.26 46.43
CA ASN A 76 -12.34 6.70 45.59
C ASN A 76 -12.32 5.93 44.26
N VAL A 77 -13.27 5.00 44.10
CA VAL A 77 -13.44 4.22 42.86
C VAL A 77 -14.54 4.79 41.96
N GLY A 78 -15.20 5.87 42.39
CA GLY A 78 -16.21 6.60 41.62
C GLY A 78 -15.66 7.80 40.85
N ALA A 79 -16.55 8.47 40.13
CA ALA A 79 -16.21 9.65 39.31
C ALA A 79 -16.27 10.99 40.07
N ASN A 80 -16.92 11.03 41.23
CA ASN A 80 -17.16 12.26 41.98
C ASN A 80 -16.22 12.36 43.18
N THR A 81 -15.67 13.55 43.42
CA THR A 81 -14.91 13.86 44.65
C THR A 81 -15.85 13.84 45.86
N PHE A 82 -15.45 13.15 46.92
CA PHE A 82 -16.10 13.21 48.24
C PHE A 82 -15.10 13.68 49.31
N THR A 83 -15.64 14.14 50.42
CA THR A 83 -14.87 14.64 51.56
C THR A 83 -14.92 13.65 52.71
N VAL A 84 -13.79 13.37 53.33
CA VAL A 84 -13.72 12.63 54.59
C VAL A 84 -13.61 13.66 55.70
N LYS A 85 -14.49 13.57 56.69
CA LYS A 85 -14.60 14.51 57.79
C LYS A 85 -14.54 13.77 59.13
N ASP A 86 -14.26 14.51 60.19
CA ASP A 86 -14.35 13.97 61.54
C ASP A 86 -15.80 13.72 61.96
N TYR A 87 -15.98 13.19 63.17
CA TYR A 87 -17.29 12.91 63.76
C TYR A 87 -18.17 14.17 63.77
N GLU A 88 -19.41 14.06 63.28
CA GLU A 88 -20.39 15.15 63.09
C GLU A 88 -19.95 16.24 62.08
N GLY A 89 -18.80 16.10 61.44
CA GLY A 89 -18.39 16.95 60.32
C GLY A 89 -17.89 18.34 60.68
N VAL A 90 -17.43 18.53 61.91
CA VAL A 90 -16.90 19.81 62.43
C VAL A 90 -15.63 20.22 61.66
N ASN A 91 -14.73 19.28 61.40
CA ASN A 91 -13.50 19.50 60.64
C ASN A 91 -13.42 18.56 59.43
N THR A 92 -12.80 19.06 58.37
CA THR A 92 -12.46 18.22 57.22
C THR A 92 -11.11 17.55 57.45
N ILE A 93 -11.07 16.22 57.35
CA ILE A 93 -9.83 15.46 57.41
C ILE A 93 -9.14 15.59 56.06
N ILE A 94 -9.81 15.16 54.98
CA ILE A 94 -9.22 15.17 53.63
C ILE A 94 -10.31 15.16 52.55
N SER A 95 -10.00 15.71 51.37
CA SER A 95 -10.79 15.51 50.16
C SER A 95 -10.18 14.39 49.32
N VAL A 96 -11.00 13.45 48.85
CA VAL A 96 -10.54 12.30 48.04
C VAL A 96 -11.09 12.45 46.63
N ALA A 97 -10.26 12.92 45.70
CA ALA A 97 -10.65 13.05 44.30
C ALA A 97 -10.84 11.68 43.64
N ALA A 98 -11.55 11.65 42.51
CA ALA A 98 -11.78 10.42 41.74
C ALA A 98 -10.45 9.73 41.41
N GLY A 99 -10.33 8.44 41.75
CA GLY A 99 -9.13 7.64 41.53
C GLY A 99 -8.03 7.79 42.59
N GLU A 100 -8.16 8.68 43.57
CA GLU A 100 -7.17 8.80 44.64
C GLU A 100 -7.35 7.74 45.74
N SER A 101 -6.24 7.39 46.39
CA SER A 101 -6.21 6.60 47.62
C SER A 101 -5.49 7.35 48.73
N LYS A 102 -6.15 7.51 49.88
CA LYS A 102 -5.64 8.20 51.07
C LYS A 102 -5.65 7.23 52.26
N TYR A 103 -4.56 7.24 53.01
CA TYR A 103 -4.44 6.53 54.28
C TYR A 103 -4.57 7.54 55.41
N ILE A 104 -5.49 7.29 56.34
CA ILE A 104 -5.73 8.14 57.50
C ILE A 104 -5.54 7.34 58.78
N TYR A 105 -5.09 8.00 59.85
CA TYR A 105 -4.96 7.37 61.15
C TYR A 105 -5.11 8.39 62.28
N ILE A 106 -5.57 7.97 63.46
CA ILE A 106 -5.75 8.85 64.62
C ILE A 106 -4.39 9.20 65.22
N THR A 107 -4.10 10.50 65.40
CA THR A 107 -2.90 11.02 66.09
C THR A 107 -3.19 11.51 67.51
N ALA A 108 -4.43 11.93 67.80
CA ALA A 108 -4.90 12.22 69.16
C ALA A 108 -6.40 11.92 69.30
N ASN A 109 -6.82 11.42 70.46
CA ASN A 109 -8.19 10.96 70.73
C ASN A 109 -8.80 11.57 72.02
N SER A 110 -8.38 12.78 72.39
CA SER A 110 -8.85 13.45 73.62
C SER A 110 -10.30 13.98 73.53
N THR A 111 -10.82 14.13 72.31
CA THR A 111 -12.19 14.56 71.98
C THR A 111 -12.81 13.59 70.96
N GLU A 112 -14.13 13.71 70.71
CA GLU A 112 -14.83 12.91 69.70
C GLU A 112 -14.34 13.19 68.28
N GLN A 113 -13.86 14.41 68.00
CA GLN A 113 -13.29 14.79 66.71
C GLN A 113 -11.88 14.20 66.51
N GLY A 114 -11.07 14.22 67.58
CA GLY A 114 -9.66 13.82 67.54
C GLY A 114 -8.82 14.66 66.56
N THR A 115 -7.57 14.25 66.37
CA THR A 115 -6.72 14.74 65.27
C THR A 115 -6.30 13.56 64.41
N TRP A 116 -6.20 13.77 63.10
CA TRP A 116 -5.95 12.72 62.12
C TRP A 116 -4.67 13.01 61.32
N GLY A 117 -3.81 12.01 61.21
CA GLY A 117 -2.68 11.99 60.29
C GLY A 117 -3.13 11.50 58.91
N ILE A 118 -2.50 12.02 57.86
CA ILE A 118 -2.88 11.72 56.48
C ILE A 118 -1.62 11.36 55.70
N ILE A 119 -1.67 10.25 54.97
CA ILE A 119 -0.65 9.84 54.01
C ILE A 119 -1.35 9.60 52.67
N SER A 120 -0.85 10.23 51.61
CA SER A 120 -1.36 9.95 50.26
C SER A 120 -0.64 8.71 49.72
N PHE A 121 -1.36 7.58 49.56
CA PHE A 121 -0.80 6.32 49.05
C PHE A 121 -0.83 6.21 47.53
N GLY A 122 -1.67 6.99 46.85
CA GLY A 122 -1.67 7.08 45.39
C GLY A 122 -2.49 8.27 44.91
N THR A 123 -1.82 9.26 44.31
CA THR A 123 -2.44 10.32 43.51
C THR A 123 -2.20 9.94 42.05
N GLY A 124 -3.14 9.24 41.43
CA GLY A 124 -2.97 8.76 40.07
C GLY A 124 -4.30 8.35 39.46
N THR A 125 -4.77 9.15 38.52
CA THR A 125 -5.91 8.84 37.65
C THR A 125 -5.70 7.49 36.98
N SER A 126 -6.76 6.70 36.83
CA SER A 126 -6.74 5.41 36.09
C SER A 126 -6.63 5.56 34.56
N ALA A 127 -6.00 6.63 34.08
CA ALA A 127 -5.61 6.83 32.69
C ALA A 127 -4.11 7.14 32.69
N ALA A 128 -3.34 6.39 31.91
CA ALA A 128 -1.92 6.67 31.71
C ALA A 128 -1.78 8.07 31.12
N ASP A 129 -0.93 8.91 31.74
CA ASP A 129 -0.63 10.25 31.25
C ASP A 129 -0.11 10.15 29.80
N ALA A 130 -0.80 10.78 28.85
CA ALA A 130 -0.43 10.71 27.43
C ALA A 130 1.03 11.14 27.20
N ALA A 131 1.59 12.02 28.04
CA ALA A 131 3.00 12.40 27.99
C ALA A 131 3.94 11.24 28.34
N THR A 132 3.53 10.33 29.22
CA THR A 132 4.31 9.13 29.61
C THR A 132 4.26 8.02 28.58
N LEU A 133 3.22 8.02 27.73
CA LEU A 133 3.04 7.07 26.62
C LEU A 133 3.53 7.61 25.28
N ALA A 134 3.81 8.91 25.18
CA ALA A 134 4.37 9.51 23.98
C ALA A 134 5.74 8.89 23.66
N GLY A 135 5.98 8.62 22.38
CA GLY A 135 7.15 7.90 21.91
C GLY A 135 7.31 8.07 20.41
N TYR A 136 8.21 7.30 19.79
CA TYR A 136 8.44 7.43 18.35
C TYR A 136 7.15 7.18 17.54
N GLY A 137 6.73 8.20 16.78
CA GLY A 137 5.49 8.16 16.00
C GLY A 137 4.24 8.67 16.72
N LEU A 138 4.35 9.03 18.01
CA LEU A 138 3.24 9.46 18.86
C LEU A 138 3.60 10.74 19.62
N LEU A 139 2.78 11.78 19.47
CA LEU A 139 2.89 13.05 20.19
C LEU A 139 1.71 13.19 21.16
N ALA A 140 2.01 13.46 22.43
CA ALA A 140 0.98 13.85 23.38
C ALA A 140 0.44 15.25 23.04
N SER A 141 -0.87 15.36 22.85
CA SER A 141 -1.57 16.61 22.63
C SER A 141 -2.71 16.71 23.63
N GLY A 142 -2.45 17.37 24.77
CA GLY A 142 -3.38 17.36 25.90
C GLY A 142 -3.57 15.93 26.43
N ALA A 143 -4.82 15.45 26.42
CA ALA A 143 -5.17 14.10 26.88
C ALA A 143 -5.16 13.03 25.76
N THR A 144 -4.80 13.37 24.52
CA THR A 144 -4.78 12.42 23.39
C THR A 144 -3.37 12.14 22.89
N LEU A 145 -3.18 10.95 22.30
CA LEU A 145 -2.00 10.61 21.51
C LEU A 145 -2.32 10.84 20.04
N ASN A 146 -1.55 11.70 19.40
CA ASN A 146 -1.67 11.97 17.98
C ASN A 146 -0.51 11.31 17.23
N GLN A 147 -0.78 10.75 16.05
CA GLN A 147 0.28 10.25 15.18
C GLN A 147 1.13 11.43 14.68
N SER A 148 2.46 11.30 14.74
CA SER A 148 3.39 12.34 14.31
C SER A 148 4.57 11.74 13.57
N HIS A 149 4.96 12.37 12.46
CA HIS A 149 6.15 12.00 11.68
C HIS A 149 7.06 13.22 11.49
N PRO A 150 7.89 13.57 12.48
CA PRO A 150 8.75 14.75 12.38
C PRO A 150 9.70 14.66 11.18
N ALA A 151 9.87 15.78 10.48
CA ALA A 151 10.69 15.84 9.27
C ALA A 151 12.12 16.27 9.57
N GLN A 152 13.08 15.64 8.89
CA GLN A 152 14.52 15.91 8.94
C GLN A 152 15.07 15.96 7.52
N SER A 153 16.08 16.81 7.28
CA SER A 153 16.73 16.92 5.97
C SER A 153 18.08 16.19 5.96
N LEU A 154 18.40 15.50 4.86
CA LEU A 154 19.68 14.83 4.64
C LEU A 154 20.37 15.39 3.40
N ILE A 155 21.66 15.73 3.54
CA ILE A 155 22.50 16.25 2.45
C ILE A 155 23.75 15.38 2.18
N THR A 156 24.03 14.42 3.06
CA THR A 156 25.15 13.48 2.98
C THR A 156 24.64 12.08 3.34
N GLY A 157 25.34 11.04 2.86
CA GLY A 157 24.97 9.65 3.13
C GLY A 157 24.73 9.40 4.63
N TYR A 158 23.79 8.50 4.93
CA TYR A 158 23.26 8.32 6.29
C TYR A 158 23.10 6.84 6.65
N THR A 159 23.26 6.52 7.93
CA THR A 159 22.96 5.19 8.45
C THR A 159 21.82 5.32 9.44
N PHE A 160 20.67 4.72 9.10
CA PHE A 160 19.50 4.76 9.95
C PHE A 160 19.72 3.93 11.23
N THR A 161 19.06 4.35 12.29
CA THR A 161 19.17 3.82 13.65
C THR A 161 17.78 3.50 14.21
N THR A 162 17.74 2.90 15.40
CA THR A 162 16.47 2.60 16.08
C THR A 162 15.67 3.87 16.42
N THR A 163 16.34 5.01 16.64
CA THR A 163 15.70 6.28 17.02
C THR A 163 15.02 6.99 15.86
N ASP A 164 15.31 6.58 14.63
CA ASP A 164 14.77 7.18 13.41
C ASP A 164 13.35 6.68 13.09
N ARG A 165 12.81 5.84 13.97
CA ARG A 165 11.47 5.30 13.87
C ARG A 165 10.44 6.42 13.73
N ALA A 166 9.56 6.25 12.74
CA ALA A 166 8.48 7.17 12.40
C ALA A 166 8.92 8.58 11.98
N GLN A 167 10.22 8.84 11.77
CA GLN A 167 10.69 10.11 11.22
C GLN A 167 10.49 10.15 9.69
N THR A 168 10.39 11.37 9.16
CA THR A 168 10.41 11.64 7.72
C THR A 168 11.75 12.22 7.32
N TYR A 169 12.52 11.51 6.50
CA TYR A 169 13.78 12.00 5.96
C TYR A 169 13.61 12.49 4.53
N ILE A 170 13.99 13.75 4.31
CA ILE A 170 13.94 14.43 3.03
C ILE A 170 15.37 14.59 2.54
N TRP A 171 15.72 13.88 1.48
CA TRP A 171 17.01 14.06 0.84
C TRP A 171 17.00 15.31 -0.05
N SER A 172 18.02 16.17 0.08
CA SER A 172 18.17 17.37 -0.75
C SER A 172 19.55 17.47 -1.42
N GLY A 173 20.34 16.40 -1.39
CA GLY A 173 21.67 16.32 -2.00
C GLY A 173 21.68 15.79 -3.44
N GLY A 174 22.88 15.45 -3.93
CA GLY A 174 23.09 14.76 -5.21
C GLY A 174 22.93 13.25 -5.11
N VAL A 175 23.74 12.51 -5.88
CA VAL A 175 23.81 11.04 -5.79
C VAL A 175 24.45 10.63 -4.46
N ALA A 176 23.84 9.69 -3.75
CA ALA A 176 24.38 9.18 -2.50
C ALA A 176 23.84 7.79 -2.16
N SER A 177 24.31 7.25 -1.04
CA SER A 177 23.77 6.05 -0.43
C SER A 177 23.38 6.30 1.02
N ALA A 178 22.37 5.57 1.48
CA ALA A 178 22.07 5.43 2.90
C ALA A 178 21.90 3.94 3.23
N THR A 179 22.01 3.59 4.52
CA THR A 179 22.01 2.20 4.96
C THR A 179 20.96 1.99 6.05
N LEU A 180 20.08 1.02 5.86
CA LEU A 180 19.10 0.59 6.86
C LEU A 180 19.79 -0.24 7.96
N PRO A 181 19.35 -0.11 9.21
CA PRO A 181 19.86 -0.92 10.31
C PRO A 181 19.53 -2.39 10.06
N ALA A 182 20.23 -3.28 10.77
CA ALA A 182 19.89 -4.69 10.73
C ALA A 182 18.47 -4.92 11.27
N VAL A 183 17.68 -5.74 10.56
CA VAL A 183 16.34 -6.18 10.98
C VAL A 183 16.33 -6.74 12.41
N SER A 184 17.39 -7.46 12.81
CA SER A 184 17.55 -7.99 14.17
C SER A 184 17.65 -6.90 15.24
N THR A 185 18.08 -5.68 14.88
CA THR A 185 18.24 -4.55 15.79
C THR A 185 16.95 -3.75 15.94
N VAL A 186 16.22 -3.53 14.83
CA VAL A 186 14.99 -2.72 14.85
C VAL A 186 13.72 -3.53 15.09
N ALA A 187 13.76 -4.84 14.83
CA ALA A 187 12.65 -5.78 14.93
C ALA A 187 11.42 -5.37 14.10
N ASN A 188 10.34 -6.15 14.23
CA ASN A 188 9.09 -5.91 13.53
C ASN A 188 8.47 -4.54 13.90
N ASN A 189 7.76 -3.93 12.94
CA ASN A 189 7.03 -2.66 13.04
C ASN A 189 7.91 -1.39 13.13
N TRP A 190 9.23 -1.49 13.00
CA TRP A 190 10.04 -0.30 12.77
C TRP A 190 9.78 0.23 11.36
N PHE A 191 9.64 1.54 11.22
CA PHE A 191 9.43 2.17 9.91
C PHE A 191 10.02 3.56 9.85
N VAL A 192 10.32 4.02 8.64
CA VAL A 192 10.79 5.37 8.33
C VAL A 192 10.16 5.84 7.02
N LEU A 193 9.90 7.14 6.91
CA LEU A 193 9.44 7.74 5.66
C LEU A 193 10.65 8.35 4.96
N PHE A 194 10.84 8.02 3.69
CA PHE A 194 11.94 8.57 2.90
C PHE A 194 11.40 9.26 1.65
N LYS A 195 11.88 10.47 1.38
CA LYS A 195 11.60 11.22 0.15
C LYS A 195 12.89 11.74 -0.46
N ASN A 196 13.10 11.45 -1.73
CA ASN A 196 14.16 12.08 -2.51
C ASN A 196 13.66 13.39 -3.14
N ASN A 197 14.11 14.52 -2.61
CA ASN A 197 13.87 15.86 -3.18
C ASN A 197 15.17 16.49 -3.73
N GLY A 198 16.23 15.68 -3.87
CA GLY A 198 17.53 16.07 -4.39
C GLY A 198 17.63 15.97 -5.90
N SER A 199 18.83 16.20 -6.43
CA SER A 199 19.11 16.17 -7.87
C SER A 199 19.66 14.84 -8.38
N GLY A 200 20.02 13.92 -7.49
CA GLY A 200 20.58 12.61 -7.84
C GLY A 200 19.83 11.45 -7.18
N ALA A 201 20.05 10.25 -7.71
CA ALA A 201 19.48 9.02 -7.15
C ALA A 201 20.13 8.67 -5.81
N VAL A 202 19.33 8.23 -4.85
CA VAL A 202 19.80 7.75 -3.55
C VAL A 202 19.55 6.25 -3.45
N THR A 203 20.61 5.47 -3.24
CA THR A 203 20.50 4.03 -3.01
C THR A 203 20.41 3.74 -1.51
N ILE A 204 19.28 3.19 -1.08
CA ILE A 204 19.07 2.67 0.26
C ILE A 204 19.53 1.21 0.29
N ASN A 205 20.57 0.90 1.05
CA ASN A 205 21.12 -0.44 1.19
C ASN A 205 20.60 -1.11 2.47
N THR A 206 20.42 -2.42 2.44
CA THR A 206 20.17 -3.22 3.64
C THR A 206 21.49 -3.67 4.26
N SER A 207 21.42 -4.11 5.53
CA SER A 207 22.56 -4.66 6.26
C SER A 207 22.47 -6.19 6.34
N GLY A 208 23.60 -6.89 6.43
CA GLY A 208 23.64 -8.31 6.80
C GLY A 208 22.89 -9.27 5.85
N GLY A 209 22.80 -8.95 4.55
CA GLY A 209 22.14 -9.81 3.54
C GLY A 209 20.61 -9.81 3.59
N GLN A 210 20.01 -8.93 4.38
CA GLN A 210 18.56 -8.73 4.45
C GLN A 210 18.03 -8.14 3.14
N LEU A 211 16.74 -8.29 2.88
CA LEU A 211 16.12 -7.81 1.65
C LEU A 211 15.25 -6.58 1.91
N ILE A 212 15.10 -5.74 0.89
CA ILE A 212 14.11 -4.68 0.72
C ILE A 212 13.39 -4.94 -0.61
N ASP A 213 12.09 -5.23 -0.55
CA ASP A 213 11.29 -5.65 -1.72
C ASP A 213 11.96 -6.77 -2.54
N GLY A 214 12.57 -7.76 -1.86
CA GLY A 214 13.26 -8.87 -2.51
C GLY A 214 14.69 -8.59 -3.02
N ALA A 215 15.25 -7.39 -2.81
CA ALA A 215 16.61 -7.02 -3.22
C ALA A 215 17.47 -6.54 -2.04
N ILE A 216 18.80 -6.51 -2.16
CA ILE A 216 19.70 -6.01 -1.08
C ILE A 216 19.78 -4.48 -1.01
N SER A 217 19.18 -3.78 -1.98
CA SER A 217 19.11 -2.34 -2.00
C SER A 217 17.93 -1.86 -2.84
N LYS A 218 17.49 -0.64 -2.57
CA LYS A 218 16.42 0.05 -3.30
C LYS A 218 16.91 1.44 -3.69
N THR A 219 16.83 1.79 -4.97
CA THR A 219 17.17 3.14 -5.44
C THR A 219 15.93 4.01 -5.45
N PHE A 220 16.06 5.25 -4.96
CA PHE A 220 15.05 6.30 -5.02
C PHE A 220 15.57 7.41 -5.94
N ASN A 221 14.96 7.56 -7.11
CA ASN A 221 15.25 8.66 -8.04
C ASN A 221 14.71 9.99 -7.49
N PRO A 222 15.16 11.14 -8.04
CA PRO A 222 14.57 12.43 -7.72
C PRO A 222 13.04 12.38 -7.79
N THR A 223 12.37 13.02 -6.83
CA THR A 223 10.91 13.07 -6.62
C THR A 223 10.26 11.82 -6.02
N GLU A 224 10.92 10.66 -6.03
CA GLU A 224 10.38 9.42 -5.47
C GLU A 224 10.35 9.43 -3.94
N SER A 225 9.41 8.70 -3.38
CA SER A 225 9.24 8.55 -1.93
C SER A 225 8.60 7.22 -1.60
N ALA A 226 8.87 6.69 -0.41
CA ALA A 226 8.16 5.54 0.14
C ALA A 226 8.21 5.53 1.66
N PHE A 227 7.28 4.77 2.24
CA PHE A 227 7.39 4.25 3.59
C PHE A 227 8.24 2.99 3.53
N ILE A 228 9.29 2.91 4.34
CA ILE A 228 10.14 1.73 4.46
C ILE A 228 9.79 1.08 5.79
N ILE A 229 9.32 -0.17 5.76
CA ILE A 229 8.78 -0.87 6.94
C ILE A 229 9.56 -2.17 7.14
N CYS A 230 10.00 -2.41 8.37
CA CYS A 230 10.59 -3.68 8.80
C CYS A 230 9.50 -4.66 9.21
N THR A 231 9.44 -5.83 8.57
CA THR A 231 8.49 -6.91 8.87
C THR A 231 8.99 -7.84 9.99
N GLY A 232 10.22 -7.62 10.47
CA GLY A 232 10.92 -8.51 11.41
C GLY A 232 11.79 -9.57 10.72
N THR A 233 11.70 -9.73 9.39
CA THR A 233 12.60 -10.58 8.59
C THR A 233 13.23 -9.84 7.42
N GLU A 234 12.52 -8.86 6.85
CA GLU A 234 12.95 -8.05 5.72
C GLU A 234 12.37 -6.64 5.81
N TYR A 235 12.72 -5.81 4.84
CA TYR A 235 12.11 -4.51 4.60
C TYR A 235 11.15 -4.57 3.41
N ILE A 236 10.08 -3.81 3.49
CA ILE A 236 9.15 -3.59 2.38
C ILE A 236 8.94 -2.10 2.17
N THR A 237 8.65 -1.70 0.94
CA THR A 237 8.24 -0.32 0.62
C THR A 237 6.73 -0.22 0.37
N VAL A 238 6.10 0.80 0.95
CA VAL A 238 4.69 1.14 0.71
C VAL A 238 4.61 2.54 0.12
N GLY A 239 3.81 2.68 -0.94
CA GLY A 239 3.65 3.95 -1.64
C GLY A 239 4.90 4.39 -2.40
N TYR A 240 5.78 3.45 -2.77
CA TYR A 240 6.93 3.74 -3.63
C TYR A 240 6.44 4.29 -4.97
N GLY A 241 6.68 5.59 -5.18
CA GLY A 241 6.33 6.26 -6.42
C GLY A 241 7.20 5.73 -7.56
N VAL A 242 6.66 4.80 -8.35
CA VAL A 242 7.29 4.43 -9.63
C VAL A 242 7.05 5.59 -10.59
N SER A 243 8.08 6.38 -10.86
CA SER A 243 8.02 7.38 -11.92
C SER A 243 8.03 6.64 -13.27
N GLN A 244 6.89 6.12 -13.69
CA GLN A 244 6.69 5.61 -15.05
C GLN A 244 6.60 6.82 -15.98
N THR A 245 7.75 7.47 -16.18
CA THR A 245 7.92 8.29 -17.39
C THR A 245 7.70 7.32 -18.53
N PHE A 246 6.68 7.50 -19.37
CA PHE A 246 6.51 6.72 -20.60
C PHE A 246 7.69 7.02 -21.53
N ALA A 247 8.84 6.40 -21.27
CA ALA A 247 9.96 6.37 -22.17
C ALA A 247 9.69 5.24 -23.15
N PHE A 248 9.34 5.57 -24.39
CA PHE A 248 9.44 4.60 -25.46
C PHE A 248 10.93 4.31 -25.65
N ASN A 249 11.40 3.20 -25.08
CA ASN A 249 12.77 2.77 -25.28
C ASN A 249 12.92 2.26 -26.72
N VAL A 250 13.99 2.67 -27.38
CA VAL A 250 14.26 2.42 -28.80
C VAL A 250 15.48 1.50 -28.93
N LEU A 251 15.34 0.41 -29.67
CA LEU A 251 16.47 -0.35 -30.18
C LEU A 251 16.72 0.01 -31.64
N THR A 252 17.98 0.29 -31.99
CA THR A 252 18.42 0.33 -33.40
C THR A 252 19.42 -0.78 -33.64
N LYS A 253 19.12 -1.72 -34.55
CA LYS A 253 19.95 -2.91 -34.81
C LYS A 253 20.24 -3.05 -36.30
N ALA A 254 21.52 -3.13 -36.64
CA ALA A 254 21.95 -3.35 -38.02
C ALA A 254 21.84 -4.83 -38.38
N VAL A 255 21.28 -5.13 -39.56
CA VAL A 255 21.03 -6.50 -40.05
C VAL A 255 21.41 -6.64 -41.52
N THR A 256 21.88 -7.82 -41.90
CA THR A 256 22.43 -8.07 -43.24
C THR A 256 21.89 -9.35 -43.90
N THR A 257 21.87 -10.47 -43.17
CA THR A 257 21.29 -11.76 -43.63
C THR A 257 21.15 -12.72 -42.43
N GLY A 258 20.27 -13.72 -42.53
CA GLY A 258 20.13 -14.78 -41.54
C GLY A 258 19.27 -14.40 -40.32
N THR A 259 19.38 -15.19 -39.25
CA THR A 259 18.56 -15.04 -38.05
C THR A 259 19.28 -14.25 -36.96
N TYR A 260 18.58 -13.27 -36.36
CA TYR A 260 19.03 -12.49 -35.21
C TYR A 260 18.07 -12.71 -34.04
N THR A 261 18.52 -13.47 -33.03
CA THR A 261 17.76 -13.65 -31.78
C THR A 261 18.04 -12.48 -30.83
N LEU A 262 16.97 -11.79 -30.41
CA LEU A 262 17.05 -10.69 -29.47
C LEU A 262 17.20 -11.21 -28.04
N THR A 263 18.00 -10.50 -27.24
CA THR A 263 18.04 -10.73 -25.80
C THR A 263 16.77 -10.16 -25.12
N ALA A 264 16.48 -10.59 -23.90
CA ALA A 264 15.37 -10.07 -23.12
C ALA A 264 15.44 -8.54 -22.90
N SER A 265 16.66 -7.98 -22.82
CA SER A 265 16.85 -6.53 -22.68
C SER A 265 16.74 -5.77 -24.02
N GLU A 266 17.04 -6.41 -25.15
CA GLU A 266 16.80 -5.83 -26.48
C GLU A 266 15.30 -5.83 -26.81
N ALA A 267 14.60 -6.93 -26.49
CA ALA A 267 13.18 -7.09 -26.73
C ALA A 267 12.28 -6.34 -25.73
N SER A 268 12.84 -5.75 -24.67
CA SER A 268 12.09 -4.86 -23.78
C SER A 268 11.87 -3.46 -24.37
N ASN A 269 12.59 -3.10 -25.44
CA ASN A 269 12.39 -1.86 -26.18
C ASN A 269 11.12 -1.94 -27.03
N THR A 270 10.18 -1.00 -26.83
CA THR A 270 8.89 -0.97 -27.52
C THR A 270 9.03 -0.51 -28.98
N ILE A 271 10.03 0.30 -29.29
CA ILE A 271 10.36 0.72 -30.66
C ILE A 271 11.59 -0.07 -31.14
N GLN A 272 11.47 -0.69 -32.31
CA GLN A 272 12.49 -1.54 -32.91
C GLN A 272 12.81 -1.04 -34.31
N ILE A 273 14.02 -0.53 -34.51
CA ILE A 273 14.50 0.02 -35.79
C ILE A 273 15.57 -0.92 -36.35
N TYR A 274 15.32 -1.48 -37.52
CA TYR A 274 16.29 -2.32 -38.23
C TYR A 274 16.87 -1.57 -39.41
N THR A 275 18.20 -1.51 -39.51
CA THR A 275 18.92 -0.80 -40.57
C THR A 275 19.89 -1.74 -41.29
N GLY A 276 20.37 -1.36 -42.48
CA GLY A 276 21.37 -2.13 -43.23
C GLY A 276 20.95 -2.45 -44.65
N VAL A 277 21.82 -3.16 -45.37
CA VAL A 277 21.55 -3.64 -46.75
C VAL A 277 21.38 -5.15 -46.69
N LEU A 278 20.20 -5.63 -47.09
CA LEU A 278 19.90 -7.06 -47.05
C LEU A 278 20.50 -7.76 -48.26
N ILE A 279 21.39 -8.71 -48.00
CA ILE A 279 21.98 -9.59 -49.03
C ILE A 279 21.35 -11.01 -49.01
N GLY A 280 20.46 -11.25 -48.06
CA GLY A 280 19.63 -12.46 -47.93
C GLY A 280 18.46 -12.18 -46.98
N ASN A 281 17.51 -13.12 -46.89
CA ASN A 281 16.37 -12.99 -45.98
C ASN A 281 16.85 -12.89 -44.53
N VAL A 282 16.25 -11.97 -43.78
CA VAL A 282 16.54 -11.76 -42.36
C VAL A 282 15.32 -12.14 -41.51
N THR A 283 15.57 -12.89 -40.45
CA THR A 283 14.58 -13.22 -39.43
C THR A 283 15.02 -12.62 -38.10
N ILE A 284 14.15 -11.86 -37.44
CA ILE A 284 14.36 -11.39 -36.08
C ILE A 284 13.51 -12.23 -35.14
N GLU A 285 14.17 -12.89 -34.20
CA GLU A 285 13.53 -13.72 -33.18
C GLU A 285 13.42 -12.96 -31.87
N PHE A 286 12.20 -12.70 -31.45
CA PHE A 286 11.89 -12.13 -30.15
C PHE A 286 11.72 -13.26 -29.11
N PRO A 287 12.11 -13.03 -27.85
CA PRO A 287 11.69 -13.91 -26.75
C PRO A 287 10.15 -14.05 -26.73
N PRO A 288 9.61 -15.22 -26.34
CA PRO A 288 8.17 -15.47 -26.27
C PRO A 288 7.54 -14.73 -25.09
N VAL A 289 7.30 -13.43 -25.27
CA VAL A 289 6.68 -12.54 -24.27
C VAL A 289 5.53 -11.76 -24.89
N SER A 290 4.46 -11.57 -24.12
CA SER A 290 3.32 -10.76 -24.55
C SER A 290 3.65 -9.28 -24.46
N ASN A 291 3.66 -8.57 -25.59
CA ASN A 291 3.95 -7.12 -25.63
C ASN A 291 3.48 -6.48 -26.95
N LEU A 292 3.39 -5.14 -26.97
CA LEU A 292 3.15 -4.32 -28.16
C LEU A 292 4.48 -3.77 -28.68
N TYR A 293 4.69 -3.81 -29.99
CA TYR A 293 5.88 -3.32 -30.65
C TYR A 293 5.56 -2.40 -31.83
N VAL A 294 6.39 -1.38 -32.01
CA VAL A 294 6.46 -0.57 -33.23
C VAL A 294 7.74 -0.96 -33.96
N ILE A 295 7.60 -1.65 -35.09
CA ILE A 295 8.72 -2.11 -35.91
C ILE A 295 8.92 -1.15 -37.08
N SER A 296 10.13 -0.65 -37.25
CA SER A 296 10.54 0.16 -38.39
C SER A 296 11.63 -0.57 -39.16
N ASN A 297 11.34 -0.89 -40.43
CA ASN A 297 12.30 -1.53 -41.32
C ASN A 297 12.95 -0.47 -42.22
N GLN A 298 14.08 0.08 -41.77
CA GLN A 298 14.89 1.04 -42.52
C GLN A 298 16.02 0.34 -43.32
N THR A 299 15.84 -0.93 -43.67
CA THR A 299 16.82 -1.67 -44.49
C THR A 299 16.63 -1.38 -45.99
N THR A 300 17.66 -1.64 -46.79
CA THR A 300 17.57 -1.71 -48.24
C THR A 300 17.35 -3.17 -48.65
N ALA A 301 16.15 -3.53 -49.10
CA ALA A 301 15.72 -4.93 -49.27
C ALA A 301 16.55 -5.73 -50.29
N GLY A 302 16.96 -5.15 -51.42
CA GLY A 302 17.64 -5.90 -52.48
C GLY A 302 16.86 -7.13 -52.99
N GLY A 303 15.53 -7.18 -52.79
CA GLY A 303 14.67 -8.34 -53.07
C GLY A 303 14.45 -9.32 -51.90
N ASN A 304 15.06 -9.07 -50.74
CA ASN A 304 14.95 -9.90 -49.54
C ASN A 304 13.93 -9.33 -48.54
N THR A 305 13.49 -10.18 -47.61
CA THR A 305 12.49 -9.83 -46.59
C THR A 305 13.08 -9.71 -45.19
N LEU A 306 12.50 -8.83 -44.37
CA LEU A 306 12.68 -8.80 -42.91
C LEU A 306 11.43 -9.39 -42.24
N THR A 307 11.60 -10.50 -41.54
CA THR A 307 10.51 -11.23 -40.87
C THR A 307 10.70 -11.23 -39.37
N ILE A 308 9.63 -10.96 -38.62
CA ILE A 308 9.60 -10.95 -37.16
C ILE A 308 8.84 -12.19 -36.66
N THR A 309 9.43 -12.92 -35.71
CA THR A 309 8.83 -14.13 -35.13
C THR A 309 9.31 -14.35 -33.69
N THR A 310 8.69 -15.28 -32.96
CA THR A 310 9.19 -15.77 -31.66
C THR A 310 10.20 -16.93 -31.80
N GLY A 311 10.36 -17.48 -33.02
CA GLY A 311 11.23 -18.63 -33.28
C GLY A 311 10.65 -19.97 -32.81
N LEU A 312 9.44 -19.98 -32.24
CA LEU A 312 8.75 -21.20 -31.85
C LEU A 312 8.23 -21.96 -33.09
N VAL A 313 8.27 -23.29 -33.03
CA VAL A 313 7.79 -24.15 -34.12
C VAL A 313 6.29 -23.95 -34.30
N GLY A 314 5.89 -23.51 -35.49
CA GLY A 314 4.49 -23.25 -35.83
C GLY A 314 3.99 -21.85 -35.47
N ALA A 315 4.85 -20.97 -34.95
CA ALA A 315 4.48 -19.58 -34.65
C ALA A 315 4.24 -18.76 -35.92
N THR A 316 3.24 -17.90 -35.84
CA THR A 316 2.89 -16.91 -36.85
C THR A 316 3.91 -15.78 -36.83
N SER A 317 4.43 -15.45 -38.01
CA SER A 317 5.42 -14.38 -38.20
C SER A 317 4.84 -13.21 -38.99
N VAL A 318 5.35 -12.00 -38.75
CA VAL A 318 4.99 -10.79 -39.50
C VAL A 318 6.18 -10.33 -40.34
N THR A 319 5.98 -10.15 -41.65
CA THR A 319 6.99 -9.54 -42.53
C THR A 319 6.74 -8.05 -42.65
N VAL A 320 7.77 -7.23 -42.43
CA VAL A 320 7.72 -5.77 -42.59
C VAL A 320 8.52 -5.40 -43.85
N PRO A 321 7.89 -4.84 -44.89
CA PRO A 321 8.61 -4.42 -46.10
C PRO A 321 9.68 -3.36 -45.82
N ALA A 322 10.70 -3.28 -46.67
CA ALA A 322 11.75 -2.26 -46.55
C ALA A 322 11.21 -0.85 -46.79
N GLY A 323 11.62 0.10 -45.95
CA GLY A 323 11.17 1.48 -45.95
C GLY A 323 9.86 1.71 -45.19
N GLU A 324 9.23 0.66 -44.66
CA GLU A 324 7.93 0.72 -44.01
C GLU A 324 7.99 0.51 -42.49
N GLN A 325 6.90 0.84 -41.82
CA GLN A 325 6.72 0.65 -40.37
C GLN A 325 5.42 -0.09 -40.08
N ALA A 326 5.42 -0.94 -39.06
CA ALA A 326 4.25 -1.70 -38.63
C ALA A 326 4.12 -1.70 -37.11
N THR A 327 2.90 -1.51 -36.61
CA THR A 327 2.56 -1.81 -35.22
C THR A 327 2.09 -3.25 -35.14
N VAL A 328 2.79 -4.05 -34.33
CA VAL A 328 2.52 -5.47 -34.14
C VAL A 328 2.39 -5.77 -32.66
N PHE A 329 1.64 -6.80 -32.30
CA PHE A 329 1.63 -7.32 -30.95
C PHE A 329 2.01 -8.80 -30.97
N CYS A 330 2.68 -9.23 -29.91
CA CYS A 330 2.96 -10.63 -29.63
C CYS A 330 2.07 -11.07 -28.46
N ASP A 331 1.45 -12.23 -28.54
CA ASP A 331 0.67 -12.84 -27.45
C ASP A 331 1.50 -13.80 -26.58
N GLY A 332 2.81 -13.82 -26.79
CA GLY A 332 3.75 -14.76 -26.17
C GLY A 332 4.07 -15.98 -27.04
N THR A 333 3.36 -16.20 -28.14
CA THR A 333 3.66 -17.27 -29.10
C THR A 333 3.69 -16.76 -30.54
N ASP A 334 2.66 -16.02 -30.94
CA ASP A 334 2.43 -15.55 -32.30
C ASP A 334 2.59 -14.04 -32.40
N PHE A 335 3.07 -13.56 -33.55
CA PHE A 335 3.03 -12.13 -33.90
C PHE A 335 1.85 -11.83 -34.82
N TYR A 336 1.12 -10.77 -34.49
CA TYR A 336 -0.01 -10.27 -35.26
C TYR A 336 0.16 -8.79 -35.60
N SER A 337 -0.33 -8.39 -36.77
CA SER A 337 -0.54 -6.97 -37.09
C SER A 337 -1.60 -6.39 -36.16
N ALA A 338 -1.31 -5.25 -35.53
CA ALA A 338 -2.27 -4.54 -34.68
C ALA A 338 -3.42 -3.91 -35.49
N ASN A 339 -3.28 -3.83 -36.82
CA ASN A 339 -4.32 -3.38 -37.73
C ASN A 339 -4.86 -4.57 -38.55
N THR A 340 -6.19 -4.74 -38.57
CA THR A 340 -6.88 -5.79 -39.34
C THR A 340 -7.06 -5.46 -40.82
N VAL A 341 -6.89 -4.18 -41.22
CA VAL A 341 -6.83 -3.73 -42.61
C VAL A 341 -5.78 -2.61 -42.71
N VAL A 342 -4.84 -2.74 -43.64
CA VAL A 342 -3.84 -1.70 -43.96
C VAL A 342 -4.56 -0.50 -44.59
N VAL A 343 -4.62 0.63 -43.89
CA VAL A 343 -5.00 1.92 -44.48
C VAL A 343 -3.73 2.63 -44.94
N GLY A 344 -3.59 2.78 -46.26
CA GLY A 344 -2.64 3.67 -46.91
C GLY A 344 -1.25 3.08 -47.13
N GLY A 345 -0.92 2.71 -48.38
CA GLY A 345 0.48 2.55 -48.80
C GLY A 345 0.79 1.54 -49.91
N ALA A 346 -0.03 0.48 -50.11
CA ALA A 346 0.25 -0.52 -51.12
C ALA A 346 -0.82 -0.56 -52.21
N THR A 347 -0.40 -0.51 -53.48
CA THR A 347 -1.27 -0.90 -54.59
C THR A 347 -1.72 -2.36 -54.37
N PHE A 348 -3.03 -2.61 -54.40
CA PHE A 348 -3.55 -3.98 -54.41
C PHE A 348 -3.35 -4.53 -55.83
N SER A 349 -2.16 -5.09 -56.07
CA SER A 349 -1.80 -5.70 -57.35
C SER A 349 -2.13 -7.19 -57.34
N LEU A 350 -2.78 -7.63 -58.40
CA LEU A 350 -3.09 -9.04 -58.65
C LEU A 350 -2.06 -9.61 -59.63
N ASN A 351 -1.69 -10.87 -59.48
CA ASN A 351 -0.94 -11.61 -60.50
C ASN A 351 -1.78 -11.74 -61.79
N SER A 352 -1.18 -12.21 -62.89
CA SER A 352 -1.94 -12.32 -64.15
C SER A 352 -3.05 -13.38 -64.11
N GLY A 353 -2.88 -14.47 -63.36
CA GLY A 353 -3.85 -15.56 -63.26
C GLY A 353 -4.14 -16.26 -64.58
N THR A 354 -5.09 -17.18 -64.57
CA THR A 354 -5.63 -17.83 -65.77
C THR A 354 -7.15 -17.98 -65.64
N ALA A 355 -7.84 -18.41 -66.70
CA ALA A 355 -9.26 -18.72 -66.58
C ALA A 355 -9.53 -19.82 -65.52
N GLY A 356 -8.68 -20.85 -65.45
CA GLY A 356 -8.81 -21.92 -64.45
C GLY A 356 -8.34 -21.57 -63.04
N ALA A 357 -7.64 -20.45 -62.87
CA ALA A 357 -7.14 -19.97 -61.57
C ALA A 357 -7.04 -18.43 -61.59
N PRO A 358 -8.17 -17.71 -61.49
CA PRO A 358 -8.17 -16.26 -61.45
C PRO A 358 -7.46 -15.73 -60.20
N SER A 359 -6.78 -14.59 -60.34
CA SER A 359 -5.95 -14.02 -59.27
C SER A 359 -6.76 -13.41 -58.12
N LEU A 360 -8.01 -13.04 -58.39
CA LEU A 360 -9.02 -12.79 -57.36
C LEU A 360 -10.11 -13.85 -57.51
N ASN A 361 -10.31 -14.72 -56.53
CA ASN A 361 -11.29 -15.81 -56.56
C ASN A 361 -11.98 -16.01 -55.20
N PHE A 362 -13.06 -16.78 -55.20
CA PHE A 362 -13.72 -17.21 -53.97
C PHE A 362 -13.02 -18.45 -53.41
N LEU A 363 -12.82 -18.51 -52.09
CA LEU A 363 -12.14 -19.64 -51.44
C LEU A 363 -12.82 -21.00 -51.75
N ALA A 364 -14.15 -21.01 -51.84
CA ALA A 364 -14.94 -22.20 -52.13
C ALA A 364 -15.08 -22.50 -53.64
N GLU A 365 -14.70 -21.55 -54.52
CA GLU A 365 -14.83 -21.67 -55.98
C GLU A 365 -13.64 -20.98 -56.66
N THR A 366 -12.49 -21.66 -56.62
CA THR A 366 -11.18 -21.09 -57.01
C THR A 366 -11.03 -20.85 -58.51
N ASN A 367 -11.98 -21.31 -59.31
CA ASN A 367 -12.02 -21.17 -60.77
C ASN A 367 -13.00 -20.07 -61.25
N THR A 368 -13.60 -19.31 -60.33
CA THR A 368 -14.47 -18.17 -60.62
C THR A 368 -13.91 -16.90 -60.00
N GLY A 369 -13.77 -15.85 -60.81
CA GLY A 369 -13.20 -14.58 -60.35
C GLY A 369 -12.58 -13.72 -61.45
N VAL A 370 -11.65 -12.84 -61.08
CA VAL A 370 -11.03 -11.84 -61.97
C VAL A 370 -9.55 -12.15 -62.21
N TYR A 371 -9.11 -12.00 -63.46
CA TYR A 371 -7.71 -12.18 -63.85
C TYR A 371 -7.33 -11.29 -65.03
N ARG A 372 -6.07 -11.33 -65.44
CA ARG A 372 -5.52 -10.63 -66.61
C ARG A 372 -5.25 -11.65 -67.73
N PRO A 373 -6.13 -11.76 -68.75
CA PRO A 373 -5.93 -12.69 -69.87
C PRO A 373 -4.69 -12.40 -70.73
N GLY A 374 -4.19 -11.15 -70.69
CA GLY A 374 -3.04 -10.67 -71.44
C GLY A 374 -2.75 -9.20 -71.12
N ALA A 375 -1.77 -8.60 -71.79
CA ALA A 375 -1.52 -7.16 -71.62
C ALA A 375 -2.72 -6.31 -72.06
N GLY A 376 -3.09 -5.32 -71.23
CA GLY A 376 -4.21 -4.41 -71.51
C GLY A 376 -5.60 -5.05 -71.47
N ARG A 377 -5.74 -6.23 -70.86
CA ARG A 377 -7.00 -6.98 -70.77
C ARG A 377 -7.43 -7.22 -69.33
N PHE A 378 -8.73 -7.07 -69.07
CA PHE A 378 -9.38 -7.41 -67.81
C PHE A 378 -10.38 -8.54 -68.07
N GLY A 379 -10.18 -9.69 -67.42
CA GLY A 379 -10.96 -10.89 -67.65
C GLY A 379 -11.77 -11.32 -66.43
N VAL A 380 -13.01 -11.73 -66.65
CA VAL A 380 -13.83 -12.44 -65.65
C VAL A 380 -13.97 -13.89 -66.07
N SER A 381 -13.55 -14.79 -65.19
CA SER A 381 -13.72 -16.22 -65.33
C SER A 381 -14.87 -16.72 -64.47
N VAL A 382 -15.64 -17.67 -65.00
CA VAL A 382 -16.63 -18.44 -64.24
C VAL A 382 -16.45 -19.91 -64.59
N LEU A 383 -16.24 -20.76 -63.58
CA LEU A 383 -16.02 -22.20 -63.75
C LEU A 383 -14.95 -22.52 -64.81
N SER A 384 -13.80 -21.86 -64.73
CA SER A 384 -12.67 -21.99 -65.67
C SER A 384 -12.87 -21.44 -67.08
N ASN A 385 -13.97 -20.74 -67.36
CA ASN A 385 -14.25 -20.15 -68.69
C ASN A 385 -14.14 -18.62 -68.65
N LEU A 386 -13.44 -18.02 -69.63
CA LEU A 386 -13.44 -16.57 -69.82
C LEU A 386 -14.79 -16.11 -70.37
N VAL A 387 -15.62 -15.52 -69.51
CA VAL A 387 -16.99 -15.08 -69.86
C VAL A 387 -17.02 -13.62 -70.28
N LEU A 388 -16.18 -12.76 -69.67
CA LEU A 388 -16.05 -11.35 -70.01
C LEU A 388 -14.58 -11.00 -70.25
N ASP A 389 -14.29 -10.39 -71.39
CA ASP A 389 -12.96 -9.86 -71.72
C ASP A 389 -13.07 -8.41 -72.15
N VAL A 390 -12.48 -7.52 -71.34
CA VAL A 390 -12.46 -6.09 -71.59
C VAL A 390 -11.06 -5.70 -72.04
N SER A 391 -10.96 -5.02 -73.18
CA SER A 391 -9.73 -4.44 -73.70
C SER A 391 -9.90 -2.94 -73.96
N ALA A 392 -8.82 -2.27 -74.35
CA ALA A 392 -8.87 -0.86 -74.74
C ALA A 392 -9.79 -0.58 -75.96
N THR A 393 -10.16 -1.60 -76.73
CA THR A 393 -10.98 -1.46 -77.95
C THR A 393 -12.43 -1.89 -77.76
N GLY A 394 -12.81 -2.40 -76.59
CA GLY A 394 -14.20 -2.80 -76.32
C GLY A 394 -14.33 -4.00 -75.38
N ILE A 395 -15.53 -4.58 -75.42
CA ILE A 395 -15.95 -5.69 -74.56
C ILE A 395 -16.32 -6.88 -75.44
N ASN A 396 -15.73 -8.05 -75.16
CA ASN A 396 -16.13 -9.32 -75.75
C ASN A 396 -16.78 -10.21 -74.68
N VAL A 397 -17.95 -10.77 -75.01
CA VAL A 397 -18.69 -11.68 -74.12
C VAL A 397 -18.74 -13.06 -74.76
N THR A 398 -18.22 -14.06 -74.05
CA THR A 398 -18.30 -15.46 -74.50
C THR A 398 -19.65 -16.03 -74.08
N GLY A 399 -20.54 -16.26 -75.05
CA GLY A 399 -21.90 -16.75 -74.83
C GLY A 399 -22.97 -15.71 -75.16
N ALA A 400 -24.19 -15.90 -74.66
CA ALA A 400 -25.30 -14.97 -74.88
C ALA A 400 -25.37 -13.94 -73.73
N GLY A 401 -25.25 -12.66 -74.06
CA GLY A 401 -25.51 -11.56 -73.13
C GLY A 401 -26.96 -11.09 -73.22
N ASN A 402 -27.62 -10.89 -72.07
CA ASN A 402 -28.92 -10.20 -72.02
C ASN A 402 -28.69 -8.74 -71.60
N PHE A 403 -28.86 -7.82 -72.55
CA PHE A 403 -28.72 -6.38 -72.30
C PHE A 403 -30.11 -5.79 -72.03
N THR A 404 -30.33 -5.29 -70.81
CA THR A 404 -31.63 -4.75 -70.38
C THR A 404 -31.95 -3.35 -70.95
N THR A 405 -30.98 -2.70 -71.60
CA THR A 405 -31.12 -1.39 -72.26
C THR A 405 -30.29 -1.35 -73.56
N GLY A 406 -30.46 -0.30 -74.38
CA GLY A 406 -29.86 -0.21 -75.71
C GLY A 406 -28.32 -0.18 -75.72
N ILE A 407 -27.73 -0.89 -76.68
CA ILE A 407 -26.32 -0.78 -77.08
C ILE A 407 -26.27 0.28 -78.19
N SER A 408 -25.74 1.46 -77.91
CA SER A 408 -25.60 2.53 -78.91
C SER A 408 -24.20 2.51 -79.52
N GLY A 409 -24.09 2.23 -80.82
CA GLY A 409 -22.87 2.45 -81.61
C GLY A 409 -22.17 1.18 -82.08
N GLY A 410 -22.25 0.92 -83.39
CA GLY A 410 -21.45 -0.08 -84.10
C GLY A 410 -22.10 -0.46 -85.45
N THR A 411 -21.37 -0.32 -86.56
CA THR A 411 -21.64 -1.09 -87.78
C THR A 411 -21.10 -2.50 -87.56
N PHE A 412 -22.00 -3.48 -87.56
CA PHE A 412 -21.68 -4.90 -87.41
C PHE A 412 -20.88 -5.44 -88.59
#